data_AF-A0A9P6LAH8-F1
#
_entry.id   AF-A0A9P6LAH8-F1
#
_cell.length_a   1.000
_cell.length_b   1.000
_cell.length_c   1.000
_cell.angle_alpha   90.00
_cell.angle_beta   90.00
_cell.angle_gamma   90.00
#
_symmetry.space_group_name_H-M   'P 1'
#
loop_
_entity.id
_entity.type
_entity.pdbx_description
1 polymer ?
#
loop_
_entity_poly.entity_id
_entity_poly.type
_entity_poly.pdbx_seq_one_letter_code
_entity_poly.pdbx_strand_id
1 'polypeptide(L)'
;TYRFLGVLFDPKLKWNAQTERAGRSASAWINLVRRLARTTTGISAKGMRQLYTAIAIPKMSYAAEVWYTTPHLPTPNATRRTGSIKFTQKLVTEQRRAAITILGAMRTTAGDVLSVHAHL
;
A
#
# COMPACT_ATOMS: atom_id res chain seq x y z
N THR A 1 -6.86 3.59 -25.56
CA THR A 1 -6.59 2.90 -24.28
C THR A 1 -7.25 1.54 -24.35
N TYR A 2 -6.53 0.45 -24.12
CA TYR A 2 -7.11 -0.89 -24.15
C TYR A 2 -7.30 -1.44 -22.73
N ARG A 3 -8.33 -2.26 -22.51
CA ARG A 3 -8.60 -2.90 -21.22
C ARG A 3 -8.34 -4.39 -21.36
N PHE A 4 -7.39 -4.90 -20.59
CA PHE A 4 -7.09 -6.34 -20.55
C PHE A 4 -7.07 -6.80 -19.10
N LEU A 5 -7.86 -7.84 -18.79
CA LEU A 5 -8.07 -8.36 -17.43
C LEU A 5 -8.49 -7.31 -16.38
N GLY A 6 -8.99 -6.14 -16.79
CA GLY A 6 -9.32 -5.04 -15.88
C GLY A 6 -8.19 -4.03 -15.66
N VAL A 7 -7.03 -4.24 -16.27
CA VAL A 7 -5.91 -3.28 -16.34
C VAL A 7 -6.09 -2.40 -17.58
N LEU A 8 -5.96 -1.08 -17.40
CA LEU A 8 -5.99 -0.11 -18.50
C LEU A 8 -4.58 0.12 -19.04
N PHE A 9 -4.36 -0.15 -20.31
CA PHE A 9 -3.08 0.10 -20.93
C PHE A 9 -3.17 1.35 -21.81
N ASP A 10 -2.35 2.33 -21.44
CA ASP A 10 -2.12 3.54 -22.23
C ASP A 10 -1.05 3.22 -23.29
N PRO A 11 -1.22 3.61 -24.56
CA PRO A 11 -0.16 3.52 -25.59
C PRO A 11 1.20 4.05 -25.14
N LYS A 12 1.22 5.02 -24.21
CA LYS A 12 2.46 5.61 -23.66
C LYS A 12 2.98 4.90 -22.40
N LEU A 13 2.31 3.83 -21.94
CA LEU A 13 2.64 3.03 -20.74
C LEU A 13 2.96 3.88 -19.49
N LYS A 14 2.21 4.98 -19.29
CA LYS A 14 2.46 5.92 -18.18
C LYS A 14 1.94 5.44 -16.83
N TRP A 15 1.09 4.40 -16.79
CA TRP A 15 0.57 3.75 -15.58
C TRP A 15 -0.08 4.65 -14.50
N ASN A 16 -0.38 5.91 -14.80
CA ASN A 16 -0.93 6.86 -13.83
C ASN A 16 -2.29 6.40 -13.27
N ALA A 17 -3.18 5.90 -14.13
CA ALA A 17 -4.49 5.41 -13.72
C ALA A 17 -4.40 4.22 -12.73
N GLN A 18 -3.37 3.39 -12.85
CA GLN A 18 -3.10 2.20 -12.04
C GLN A 18 -2.62 2.62 -10.66
N THR A 19 -1.63 3.50 -10.62
CA THR A 19 -1.11 4.04 -9.35
C THR A 19 -2.21 4.76 -8.56
N GLU A 20 -3.10 5.50 -9.25
CA GLU A 20 -4.24 6.16 -8.61
C GLU A 20 -5.30 5.15 -8.15
N ARG A 21 -5.62 4.14 -8.95
CA ARG A 21 -6.57 3.08 -8.56
C ARG A 21 -6.06 2.31 -7.34
N ALA A 22 -4.79 1.92 -7.33
CA ALA A 22 -4.16 1.22 -6.23
C ALA A 22 -4.13 2.10 -4.97
N GLY A 23 -3.79 3.39 -5.10
CA GLY A 23 -3.82 4.35 -3.99
C GLY A 23 -5.23 4.59 -3.43
N ARG A 24 -6.26 4.70 -4.29
CA ARG A 24 -7.66 4.80 -3.84
C ARG A 24 -8.12 3.53 -3.12
N SER A 25 -7.75 2.36 -3.64
CA SER A 25 -8.07 1.08 -3.01
C SER A 25 -7.40 0.95 -1.65
N ALA A 26 -6.12 1.34 -1.53
CA ALA A 26 -5.39 1.39 -0.27
C ALA A 26 -6.08 2.27 0.77
N SER A 27 -6.40 3.50 0.38
CA SER A 27 -7.07 4.48 1.24
C SER A 27 -8.44 3.99 1.71
N ALA A 28 -9.23 3.40 0.80
CA ALA A 28 -10.54 2.83 1.12
C ALA A 28 -10.42 1.71 2.16
N TRP A 29 -9.47 0.79 1.98
CA TRP A 29 -9.24 -0.29 2.94
C TRP A 29 -8.76 0.20 4.30
N ILE A 30 -7.88 1.20 4.34
CA ILE A 30 -7.39 1.75 5.62
C ILE A 30 -8.49 2.45 6.39
N ASN A 31 -9.41 3.11 5.70
CA ASN A 31 -10.59 3.68 6.32
C ASN A 31 -11.50 2.57 6.90
N LEU A 32 -11.66 1.44 6.22
CA LEU A 32 -12.39 0.28 6.75
C LEU A 32 -11.69 -0.33 7.96
N VAL A 33 -10.37 -0.53 7.90
CA VAL A 33 -9.54 -1.01 9.01
C VAL A 33 -9.70 -0.10 10.23
N ARG A 34 -9.65 1.22 10.04
CA ARG A 34 -9.91 2.19 11.11
C ARG A 34 -11.29 2.06 11.73
N ARG A 35 -12.32 1.82 10.92
CA ARG A 35 -13.69 1.63 11.42
C ARG A 35 -13.86 0.33 12.21
N LEU A 36 -13.12 -0.72 11.82
CA LEU A 36 -13.20 -2.04 12.45
C LEU A 36 -12.28 -2.16 13.67
N ALA A 37 -11.22 -1.36 13.77
CA ALA A 37 -10.24 -1.39 14.88
C ALA A 37 -10.66 -0.54 16.09
N ARG A 38 -11.98 -0.35 16.31
CA ARG A 38 -12.47 0.42 17.46
C ARG A 38 -12.08 -0.29 18.75
N THR A 39 -11.58 0.46 19.72
CA THR A 39 -11.05 -0.09 20.98
C THR A 39 -12.08 -0.80 21.84
N THR A 40 -13.37 -0.44 21.74
CA THR A 40 -14.44 -0.97 22.60
C THR A 40 -15.24 -2.13 21.98
N THR A 41 -15.41 -2.16 20.66
CA THR A 41 -16.25 -3.17 19.96
C THR A 41 -15.59 -3.68 18.68
N GLY A 42 -14.27 -3.49 18.54
CA GLY A 42 -13.55 -3.80 17.32
C GLY A 42 -13.03 -5.23 17.25
N ILE A 43 -12.50 -5.56 16.07
CA ILE A 43 -11.85 -6.84 15.80
C ILE A 43 -10.48 -6.85 16.48
N SER A 44 -10.05 -8.01 16.98
CA SER A 44 -8.70 -8.19 17.52
C SER A 44 -7.62 -7.83 16.50
N ALA A 45 -6.46 -7.37 16.97
CA ALA A 45 -5.32 -7.02 16.12
C ALA A 45 -4.92 -8.18 15.17
N LYS A 46 -5.01 -9.43 15.65
CA LYS A 46 -4.75 -10.64 14.86
C LYS A 46 -5.75 -10.80 13.70
N GLY A 47 -7.04 -10.63 13.97
CA GLY A 47 -8.09 -10.69 12.95
C GLY A 47 -7.97 -9.55 11.94
N MET A 48 -7.61 -8.35 12.41
CA MET A 48 -7.38 -7.21 11.52
C MET A 48 -6.19 -7.41 10.60
N ARG A 49 -5.08 -7.96 11.11
CA ARG A 49 -3.92 -8.34 10.31
C ARG A 49 -4.30 -9.34 9.24
N GLN A 50 -5.06 -10.39 9.60
CA GLN A 50 -5.52 -11.40 8.65
C GLN A 50 -6.40 -10.79 7.54
N LEU A 51 -7.31 -9.86 7.89
CA LEU A 51 -8.13 -9.16 6.91
C LEU A 51 -7.28 -8.31 5.95
N TYR A 52 -6.29 -7.60 6.51
CA TYR A 52 -5.39 -6.76 5.74
C TYR A 52 -4.55 -7.59 4.75
N THR A 53 -3.95 -8.69 5.21
CA THR A 53 -3.12 -9.55 4.35
C THR A 53 -3.94 -10.32 3.32
N ALA A 54 -5.13 -10.81 3.69
CA ALA A 54 -5.96 -11.61 2.79
C ALA A 54 -6.69 -10.79 1.73
N ILE A 55 -7.03 -9.51 2.00
CA ILE A 55 -7.87 -8.73 1.09
C ILE A 55 -7.20 -7.43 0.64
N ALA A 56 -6.69 -6.63 1.58
CA ALA A 56 -6.16 -5.31 1.24
C ALA A 56 -4.91 -5.44 0.36
N ILE A 57 -3.95 -6.30 0.74
CA ILE A 57 -2.72 -6.51 -0.03
C ILE A 57 -3.02 -6.97 -1.47
N PRO A 58 -3.78 -8.06 -1.72
CA PRO A 58 -4.08 -8.51 -3.09
C PRO A 58 -4.84 -7.47 -3.93
N LYS A 59 -5.75 -6.69 -3.32
CA LYS A 59 -6.47 -5.64 -4.07
C LYS A 59 -5.57 -4.48 -4.46
N MET A 60 -4.59 -4.13 -3.62
CA MET A 60 -3.62 -3.06 -3.92
C MET A 60 -2.54 -3.52 -4.90
N SER A 61 -2.10 -4.78 -4.81
CA SER A 61 -1.04 -5.35 -5.65
C SER A 61 -1.52 -5.88 -6.99
N TYR A 62 -2.82 -5.78 -7.28
CA TYR A 62 -3.37 -6.31 -8.53
C TYR A 62 -2.66 -5.73 -9.76
N ALA A 63 -2.14 -6.63 -10.59
CA ALA A 63 -1.33 -6.33 -11.78
C ALA A 63 -0.07 -5.50 -11.50
N ALA A 64 0.39 -5.40 -10.25
CA ALA A 64 1.60 -4.65 -9.89
C ALA A 64 2.80 -5.13 -10.70
N GLU A 65 2.92 -6.43 -10.99
CA GLU A 65 3.97 -6.97 -11.86
C GLU A 65 4.07 -6.30 -13.25
N VAL A 66 2.97 -5.75 -13.76
CA VAL A 66 2.90 -5.13 -15.09
C VAL A 66 3.30 -3.65 -15.04
N TRP A 67 2.90 -2.92 -14.00
CA TRP A 67 3.01 -1.46 -13.96
C TRP A 67 3.92 -0.91 -12.85
N TYR A 68 4.28 -1.74 -11.86
CA TYR A 68 5.13 -1.34 -10.75
C TYR A 68 6.59 -1.60 -11.07
N THR A 69 7.38 -0.54 -11.03
CA THR A 69 8.84 -0.64 -11.10
C THR A 69 9.41 -0.24 -9.75
N THR A 70 10.14 -1.17 -9.13
CA THR A 70 10.82 -0.92 -7.86
C THR A 70 11.74 0.30 -7.98
N PRO A 71 11.70 1.23 -7.02
CA PRO A 71 12.64 2.35 -6.99
C PRO A 71 14.08 1.85 -6.98
N HIS A 72 14.84 2.13 -8.03
CA HIS A 72 16.24 1.74 -8.15
C HIS A 72 17.08 2.91 -8.66
N LEU A 73 18.39 2.82 -8.45
CA LEU A 73 19.35 3.73 -9.08
C LEU A 73 19.63 3.19 -10.48
N PRO A 74 19.40 3.97 -11.54
CA PRO A 74 19.59 3.51 -12.92
C PRO A 74 21.07 3.26 -13.26
N THR A 75 21.99 3.85 -12.50
CA THR A 75 23.44 3.74 -12.72
C THR A 75 24.14 3.89 -11.37
N PRO A 76 25.31 3.27 -11.13
CA PRO A 76 26.02 3.36 -9.84
C PRO A 76 26.31 4.80 -9.39
N ASN A 77 26.49 5.72 -10.33
CA ASN A 77 26.78 7.14 -10.05
C ASN A 77 25.55 8.07 -10.16
N ALA A 78 24.35 7.50 -10.30
CA ALA A 78 23.13 8.30 -10.39
C ALA A 78 22.71 8.83 -9.02
N THR A 79 22.39 10.12 -8.93
CA THR A 79 21.88 10.75 -7.70
C THR A 79 20.35 10.65 -7.57
N ARG A 80 19.64 10.40 -8.68
CA ARG A 80 18.18 10.30 -8.69
C ARG A 80 17.75 8.85 -8.86
N ARG A 81 16.84 8.41 -7.97
CA ARG A 81 16.12 7.15 -8.12
C ARG A 81 15.14 7.25 -9.28
N THR A 82 14.93 6.16 -9.98
CA THR A 82 13.94 6.01 -11.06
C THR A 82 12.94 4.91 -10.69
N GLY A 83 11.72 4.99 -11.23
CA GLY A 83 10.66 4.01 -11.00
C GLY A 83 9.45 4.60 -10.27
N SER A 84 8.67 3.73 -9.62
CA SER A 84 7.38 4.07 -9.01
C SER A 84 7.49 4.76 -7.64
N ILE A 85 8.46 5.67 -7.46
CA ILE A 85 8.86 6.26 -6.17
C ILE A 85 7.69 6.88 -5.41
N LYS A 86 6.93 7.76 -6.07
CA LYS A 86 5.78 8.45 -5.44
C LYS A 86 4.71 7.46 -4.98
N PHE A 87 4.51 6.40 -5.76
CA PHE A 87 3.54 5.37 -5.41
C PHE A 87 4.04 4.52 -4.24
N THR A 88 5.31 4.11 -4.23
CA THR A 88 5.91 3.39 -3.09
C THR A 88 5.83 4.22 -1.81
N GLN A 89 6.12 5.52 -1.86
CA GLN A 89 5.98 6.42 -0.70
C GLN A 89 4.55 6.51 -0.18
N LYS A 90 3.56 6.61 -1.09
CA LYS A 90 2.14 6.56 -0.72
C LYS A 90 1.80 5.22 -0.06
N LEU A 91 2.24 4.10 -0.62
CA LEU A 91 2.01 2.78 -0.05
C LEU A 91 2.62 2.64 1.35
N VAL A 92 3.86 3.09 1.57
CA VAL A 92 4.51 3.06 2.89
C VAL A 92 3.73 3.89 3.90
N THR A 93 3.23 5.06 3.47
CA THR A 93 2.40 5.93 4.32
C THR A 93 1.10 5.23 4.72
N GLU A 94 0.44 4.59 3.76
CA GLU A 94 -0.80 3.85 3.97
C GLU A 94 -0.58 2.59 4.83
N GLN A 95 0.50 1.81 4.59
CA GLN A 95 0.91 0.68 5.42
C GLN A 95 1.16 1.10 6.87
N ARG A 96 1.87 2.21 7.09
CA ARG A 96 2.10 2.77 8.43
C ARG A 96 0.79 3.11 9.12
N ARG A 97 -0.17 3.73 8.41
CA ARG A 97 -1.49 4.05 8.97
C ARG A 97 -2.26 2.78 9.35
N ALA A 98 -2.18 1.72 8.55
CA ALA A 98 -2.75 0.43 8.87
C ALA A 98 -2.10 -0.17 10.12
N ALA A 99 -0.78 -0.20 10.20
CA ALA A 99 -0.03 -0.75 11.33
C ALA A 99 -0.34 -0.02 12.65
N ILE A 100 -0.37 1.32 12.64
CA ILE A 100 -0.78 2.14 13.80
C ILE A 100 -2.19 1.75 14.26
N THR A 101 -3.11 1.57 13.32
CA THR A 101 -4.51 1.26 13.60
C THR A 101 -4.68 -0.17 14.13
N ILE A 102 -3.97 -1.13 13.57
CA ILE A 102 -4.00 -2.54 13.98
C ILE A 102 -3.42 -2.72 15.38
N LEU A 103 -2.30 -2.06 15.67
CA LEU A 103 -1.59 -2.18 16.95
C LEU A 103 -2.14 -1.24 18.03
N GLY A 104 -2.93 -0.23 17.66
CA GLY A 104 -3.31 0.86 18.57
C GLY A 104 -2.09 1.71 19.00
N ALA A 105 -1.05 1.76 18.17
CA ALA A 105 0.22 2.42 18.50
C ALA A 105 0.12 3.95 18.43
N MET A 106 1.11 4.64 19.02
CA MET A 106 1.19 6.09 18.93
C MET A 106 1.50 6.54 17.50
N ARG A 107 0.98 7.71 17.10
CA ARG A 107 1.22 8.27 15.76
C ARG A 107 2.69 8.57 15.48
N THR A 108 3.47 8.80 16.53
CA THR A 108 4.91 9.12 16.50
C THR A 108 5.81 7.88 16.46
N THR A 109 5.28 6.66 16.65
CA THR A 109 6.09 5.43 16.65
C THR A 109 6.80 5.24 15.31
N ALA A 110 8.09 4.89 15.30
CA ALA A 110 8.85 4.70 14.06
C ALA A 110 8.23 3.63 13.13
N GLY A 111 8.29 3.85 11.81
CA GLY A 111 7.63 2.98 10.83
C GLY A 111 8.20 1.57 10.83
N ASP A 112 9.52 1.47 10.93
CA ASP A 112 10.25 0.21 10.90
C ASP A 112 9.97 -0.63 12.16
N VAL A 113 9.74 0.04 13.30
CA VAL A 113 9.31 -0.65 14.53
C VAL A 113 7.88 -1.16 14.39
N LEU A 114 7.00 -0.37 13.75
CA LEU A 114 5.60 -0.75 13.52
C LEU A 114 5.46 -1.95 12.57
N SER A 115 6.24 -2.02 11.49
CA SER A 115 6.18 -3.15 10.55
C SER A 115 6.60 -4.45 11.23
N VAL A 116 7.70 -4.41 12.00
CA VAL A 116 8.19 -5.56 12.78
C VAL A 116 7.13 -6.03 13.79
N HIS A 117 6.54 -5.13 14.57
CA HIS A 117 5.53 -5.50 15.57
C HIS A 117 4.17 -5.87 14.98
N ALA A 118 3.79 -5.30 13.82
CA ALA A 118 2.55 -5.64 13.13
C ALA A 118 2.64 -6.94 12.34
N HIS A 119 3.86 -7.46 12.12
CA HIS A 119 4.15 -8.58 11.23
C HIS A 119 3.61 -8.30 9.82
N LEU A 120 3.88 -7.10 9.31
CA LEU A 120 3.42 -6.56 8.02
C LEU A 120 4.59 -6.20 7.09
#